data_AF-A0AAD8BZ67-F1
#
_entry.id   AF-A0AAD8BZ67-F1
#
_cell.length_a   1.000
_cell.length_b   1.000
_cell.length_c   1.000
_cell.angle_alpha   90.00
_cell.angle_beta   90.00
_cell.angle_gamma   90.00
#
_symmetry.space_group_name_H-M   'P 1'
#
loop_
_entity.id
_entity.type
_entity.pdbx_description
1 polymer ?
#
loop_
_entity_poly.entity_id
_entity_poly.type
_entity_poly.pdbx_seq_one_letter_code
_entity_poly.pdbx_strand_id
1 'polypeptide(L)'
;MSHGRARTFEGKARTFKSEQELRRQRQDIQTQRERLRTILRRIRNAYLSLKCPGCKNTFTSKGNHCLKVLRCGHSLCKVCVPVYTVKCTCFCPVDNVETIVERKLATNKQVAAILERLELLFSNRKYIP
;
A
#
# COMPACT_ATOMS: atom_id res chain seq x y z
N MET A 1 -58.30 -3.03 28.49
CA MET A 1 -57.39 -2.33 27.54
C MET A 1 -55.95 -2.48 28.02
N SER A 2 -55.20 -3.45 27.50
CA SER A 2 -53.84 -3.74 27.99
C SER A 2 -52.95 -4.37 26.89
N HIS A 3 -52.88 -3.76 25.70
CA HIS A 3 -52.09 -4.28 24.56
C HIS A 3 -51.03 -3.29 24.03
N GLY A 4 -50.74 -2.19 24.74
CA GLY A 4 -49.80 -1.15 24.32
C GLY A 4 -48.35 -1.27 24.86
N ARG A 5 -48.13 -1.96 25.98
CA ARG A 5 -46.81 -2.01 26.65
C ARG A 5 -45.87 -3.12 26.15
N ALA A 6 -46.40 -4.24 25.66
CA ALA A 6 -45.57 -5.36 25.19
C ALA A 6 -44.83 -5.04 23.88
N ARG A 7 -45.50 -4.36 22.94
CA ARG A 7 -44.93 -4.01 21.62
C ARG A 7 -43.78 -3.01 21.69
N THR A 8 -43.77 -2.12 22.68
CA THR A 8 -42.72 -1.09 22.85
C THR A 8 -41.44 -1.63 23.48
N PHE A 9 -41.53 -2.63 24.37
CA PHE A 9 -40.36 -3.29 24.96
C PHE A 9 -39.63 -4.18 23.96
N GLU A 10 -40.37 -4.93 23.13
CA GLU A 10 -39.78 -5.75 22.06
C GLU A 10 -39.09 -4.91 20.99
N GLY A 11 -39.66 -3.75 20.62
CA GLY A 11 -39.05 -2.82 19.69
C GLY A 11 -37.72 -2.27 20.20
N LYS A 12 -37.66 -1.87 21.48
CA LYS A 12 -36.43 -1.38 22.15
C LYS A 12 -35.36 -2.47 22.31
N ALA A 13 -35.77 -3.70 22.60
CA ALA A 13 -34.84 -4.83 22.71
C ALA A 13 -34.25 -5.23 21.34
N ARG A 14 -35.03 -5.14 20.26
CA ARG A 14 -34.55 -5.37 18.89
C ARG A 14 -33.59 -4.27 18.43
N THR A 15 -33.89 -2.99 18.68
CA THR A 15 -32.96 -1.88 18.35
C THR A 15 -31.67 -1.95 19.16
N PHE A 16 -31.73 -2.26 20.46
CA PHE A 16 -30.52 -2.44 21.28
C PHE A 16 -29.64 -3.59 20.79
N LYS A 17 -30.23 -4.75 20.46
CA LYS A 17 -29.48 -5.87 19.84
C LYS A 17 -28.85 -5.47 18.50
N SER A 18 -29.56 -4.69 17.69
CA SER A 18 -29.02 -4.20 16.40
C SER A 18 -27.89 -3.18 16.57
N GLU A 19 -27.95 -2.31 17.57
CA GLU A 19 -26.87 -1.36 17.88
C GLU A 19 -25.63 -2.07 18.43
N GLN A 20 -25.83 -3.08 19.27
CA GLN A 20 -24.73 -3.88 19.82
C GLN A 20 -24.03 -4.68 18.71
N GLU A 21 -24.77 -5.23 17.76
CA GLU A 21 -24.24 -5.91 16.58
C GLU A 21 -23.47 -4.94 15.66
N LEU A 22 -24.02 -3.75 15.38
CA LEU A 22 -23.32 -2.71 14.64
C LEU A 22 -22.02 -2.26 15.31
N ARG A 23 -21.99 -2.18 16.65
CA ARG A 23 -20.76 -1.87 17.41
C ARG A 23 -19.70 -2.97 17.26
N ARG A 24 -20.09 -4.24 17.30
CA ARG A 24 -19.18 -5.38 17.07
C ARG A 24 -18.63 -5.37 15.65
N GLN A 25 -19.48 -5.20 14.64
CA GLN A 25 -19.04 -5.11 13.24
C GLN A 25 -18.07 -3.94 13.01
N ARG A 26 -18.31 -2.79 13.64
CA ARG A 26 -17.37 -1.65 13.58
C ARG A 26 -16.01 -2.00 14.22
N GLN A 27 -15.99 -2.69 15.35
CA GLN A 27 -14.76 -3.14 16.01
C GLN A 27 -14.00 -4.16 15.15
N ASP A 28 -14.71 -5.10 14.51
CA ASP A 28 -14.10 -6.08 13.61
C ASP A 28 -13.50 -5.42 12.37
N ILE A 29 -14.23 -4.50 11.74
CA ILE A 29 -13.72 -3.71 10.61
C ILE A 29 -12.48 -2.91 11.03
N GLN A 30 -12.48 -2.31 12.22
CA GLN A 30 -11.34 -1.56 12.73
C GLN A 30 -10.12 -2.45 12.96
N THR A 31 -10.34 -3.65 13.51
CA THR A 31 -9.30 -4.67 13.71
C THR A 31 -8.73 -5.15 12.37
N GLN A 32 -9.59 -5.43 11.39
CA GLN A 32 -9.15 -5.82 10.04
C GLN A 32 -8.34 -4.71 9.36
N ARG A 33 -8.75 -3.45 9.50
CA ARG A 33 -8.00 -2.29 8.96
C ARG A 33 -6.59 -2.19 9.56
N GLU A 34 -6.44 -2.42 10.85
CA GLU A 34 -5.11 -2.37 11.49
C GLU A 34 -4.21 -3.55 11.08
N ARG A 35 -4.80 -4.75 10.89
CA ARG A 35 -4.10 -5.91 10.31
C ARG A 35 -3.60 -5.62 8.90
N LEU A 36 -4.48 -5.10 8.03
CA LEU A 36 -4.12 -4.72 6.66
C LEU A 36 -3.01 -3.67 6.65
N ARG A 37 -3.12 -2.64 7.48
CA ARG A 37 -2.06 -1.64 7.68
C ARG A 37 -0.72 -2.27 8.05
N THR A 38 -0.71 -3.21 8.99
CA THR A 38 0.52 -3.87 9.42
C THR A 38 1.16 -4.69 8.30
N ILE A 39 0.36 -5.47 7.57
CA ILE A 39 0.83 -6.25 6.42
C ILE A 39 1.44 -5.33 5.37
N LEU A 40 0.74 -4.26 5.01
CA LEU A 40 1.21 -3.33 3.99
C LEU A 40 2.49 -2.60 4.41
N ARG A 41 2.66 -2.29 5.71
CA ARG A 41 3.92 -1.74 6.24
C ARG A 41 5.08 -2.72 6.08
N ARG A 42 4.85 -4.01 6.38
CA ARG A 42 5.85 -5.07 6.20
C ARG A 42 6.24 -5.23 4.73
N ILE A 43 5.25 -5.25 3.83
CA ILE A 43 5.48 -5.29 2.38
C ILE A 43 6.34 -4.10 1.96
N ARG A 44 5.97 -2.87 2.33
CA ARG A 44 6.78 -1.67 2.03
C ARG A 44 8.22 -1.82 2.50
N ASN A 45 8.43 -2.22 3.76
CA ASN A 45 9.78 -2.30 4.33
C ASN A 45 10.61 -3.39 3.66
N ALA A 46 10.01 -4.54 3.33
CA ALA A 46 10.67 -5.60 2.57
C ALA A 46 11.11 -5.08 1.18
N TYR A 47 10.21 -4.39 0.47
CA TYR A 47 10.54 -3.78 -0.84
C TYR A 47 11.63 -2.71 -0.76
N LEU A 48 11.60 -1.85 0.27
CA LEU A 48 12.64 -0.85 0.47
C LEU A 48 13.96 -1.46 0.94
N SER A 49 13.96 -2.63 1.57
CA SER A 49 15.19 -3.35 1.94
C SER A 49 15.90 -4.03 0.77
N LEU A 50 15.26 -4.11 -0.40
CA LEU A 50 15.88 -4.66 -1.61
C LEU A 50 17.04 -3.76 -2.07
N LYS A 51 18.05 -4.39 -2.65
CA LYS A 51 19.23 -3.71 -3.20
C LYS A 51 19.11 -3.57 -4.70
N CYS A 52 19.53 -2.41 -5.22
CA CYS A 52 19.68 -2.20 -6.65
C CYS A 52 20.74 -3.17 -7.21
N PRO A 53 20.46 -3.95 -8.26
CA PRO A 53 21.42 -4.88 -8.82
C PRO A 53 22.63 -4.16 -9.46
N GLY A 54 22.47 -2.91 -9.92
CA GLY A 54 23.54 -2.10 -10.50
C GLY A 54 24.52 -1.51 -9.49
N CYS A 55 24.03 -0.81 -8.45
CA CYS A 55 24.89 -0.12 -7.47
C CYS A 55 24.91 -0.75 -6.07
N LYS A 56 24.18 -1.83 -5.85
CA LYS A 56 24.04 -2.56 -4.57
C LYS A 56 23.50 -1.74 -3.38
N ASN A 57 23.17 -0.47 -3.58
CA ASN A 57 22.50 0.37 -2.59
C ASN A 57 21.03 -0.03 -2.42
N THR A 58 20.54 0.13 -1.20
CA THR A 58 19.16 -0.12 -0.80
C THR A 58 18.21 0.89 -1.44
N PHE A 59 17.01 0.44 -1.84
CA PHE A 59 16.03 1.34 -2.46
C PHE A 59 15.42 2.31 -1.45
N THR A 60 15.10 3.50 -1.93
CA THR A 60 14.38 4.52 -1.16
C THR A 60 13.02 4.81 -1.79
N SER A 61 12.08 5.34 -1.01
CA SER A 61 10.77 5.75 -1.54
C SER A 61 10.88 6.96 -2.48
N LYS A 62 11.86 7.85 -2.24
CA LYS A 62 12.10 9.09 -3.01
C LYS A 62 13.61 9.36 -3.16
N GLY A 63 13.98 10.23 -4.09
CA GLY A 63 15.37 10.65 -4.32
C GLY A 63 16.14 9.81 -5.34
N ASN A 64 17.47 9.75 -5.19
CA ASN A 64 18.40 9.13 -6.15
C ASN A 64 18.32 7.61 -6.18
N HIS A 65 18.08 6.99 -5.02
CA HIS A 65 17.90 5.55 -4.91
C HIS A 65 16.45 5.11 -5.05
N CYS A 66 15.59 5.95 -5.65
CA CYS A 66 14.21 5.56 -5.89
C CYS A 66 14.11 4.47 -6.95
N LEU A 67 13.23 3.51 -6.70
CA LEU A 67 13.07 2.28 -7.46
C LEU A 67 12.38 2.51 -8.81
N LYS A 68 12.89 1.89 -9.87
CA LYS A 68 12.34 1.89 -11.24
C LYS A 68 12.21 0.47 -11.72
N VAL A 69 10.99 0.05 -12.06
CA VAL A 69 10.70 -1.32 -12.46
C VAL A 69 10.91 -1.46 -13.96
N LEU A 70 11.69 -2.47 -14.34
CA LEU A 70 11.94 -2.88 -15.71
C LEU A 70 10.86 -3.85 -16.19
N ARG A 71 10.81 -4.11 -17.50
CA ARG A 71 9.82 -5.01 -18.11
C ARG A 71 9.89 -6.44 -17.55
N CYS A 72 11.08 -6.91 -17.19
CA CYS A 72 11.30 -8.23 -16.57
C CYS A 72 10.90 -8.29 -15.07
N GLY A 73 10.43 -7.19 -14.47
CA GLY A 73 10.07 -7.15 -13.04
C GLY A 73 11.24 -6.85 -12.11
N HIS A 74 12.49 -6.95 -12.57
CA HIS A 74 13.64 -6.43 -11.86
C HIS A 74 13.57 -4.91 -11.70
N SER A 75 14.29 -4.40 -10.72
CA SER A 75 14.26 -2.99 -10.36
C SER A 75 15.65 -2.39 -10.40
N LEU A 76 15.77 -1.18 -10.94
CA LEU A 76 16.98 -0.35 -10.88
C LEU A 76 16.68 0.95 -10.14
N CYS A 77 17.70 1.55 -9.52
CA CYS A 77 17.50 2.88 -8.97
C CYS A 77 17.54 3.94 -10.06
N LYS A 78 16.93 5.11 -9.81
CA LYS A 78 16.92 6.25 -10.73
C LYS A 78 18.31 6.60 -11.26
N VAL A 79 19.35 6.50 -10.43
CA VAL A 79 20.75 6.76 -10.83
C VAL A 79 21.32 5.68 -11.74
N CYS A 80 20.97 4.41 -11.52
CA CYS A 80 21.46 3.31 -12.35
C CYS A 80 20.75 3.22 -13.71
N VAL A 81 19.50 3.66 -13.82
CA VAL A 81 18.75 3.56 -15.08
C VAL A 81 19.51 4.16 -16.27
N PRO A 82 20.04 5.42 -16.21
CA PRO A 82 20.83 5.99 -17.30
C PRO A 82 22.08 5.17 -17.66
N VAL A 83 22.75 4.56 -16.67
CA VAL A 83 23.98 3.77 -16.87
C VAL A 83 23.71 2.57 -17.78
N TYR A 84 22.54 1.96 -17.66
CA TYR A 84 22.14 0.80 -18.46
C TYR A 84 21.24 1.18 -19.64
N THR A 85 21.12 2.46 -19.99
CA THR A 85 20.26 2.92 -21.09
C THR A 85 21.10 3.27 -22.32
N VAL A 86 20.75 2.68 -23.47
CA VAL A 86 21.35 2.98 -24.78
C VAL A 86 20.23 3.34 -25.76
N LYS A 87 20.32 4.50 -26.43
CA LYS A 87 19.33 4.95 -27.44
C LYS A 87 17.86 4.79 -26.96
N CYS A 88 17.59 5.13 -25.69
CA CYS A 88 16.30 5.01 -25.02
C CYS A 88 15.85 3.60 -24.62
N THR A 89 16.70 2.58 -24.75
CA THR A 89 16.43 1.22 -24.26
C THR A 89 17.29 0.93 -23.03
N CYS A 90 16.65 0.63 -21.90
CA CYS A 90 17.32 0.21 -20.67
C CYS A 90 17.44 -1.31 -20.62
N PHE A 91 18.65 -1.81 -20.41
CA PHE A 91 18.97 -3.23 -20.30
C PHE A 91 19.05 -3.65 -18.84
N CYS A 92 18.35 -4.71 -18.47
CA CYS A 92 18.43 -5.24 -17.12
C CYS A 92 19.80 -5.89 -16.86
N PRO A 93 20.53 -5.53 -15.79
CA PRO A 93 21.83 -6.16 -15.51
C PRO A 93 21.75 -7.60 -14.98
N VAL A 94 20.54 -8.14 -14.79
CA VAL A 94 20.33 -9.51 -14.29
C VAL A 94 20.08 -10.49 -15.44
N ASP A 95 19.18 -10.13 -16.36
CA ASP A 95 18.68 -11.00 -17.42
C ASP A 95 18.77 -10.38 -18.82
N ASN A 96 19.35 -9.18 -18.94
CA ASN A 96 19.52 -8.41 -20.17
C ASN A 96 18.23 -8.10 -20.94
N VAL A 97 17.06 -8.22 -20.30
CA VAL A 97 15.77 -7.90 -20.93
C VAL A 97 15.66 -6.39 -21.17
N GLU A 98 15.22 -6.05 -22.39
CA GLU A 98 15.05 -4.67 -22.85
C GLU A 98 13.79 -4.02 -22.30
N THR A 99 13.94 -2.78 -21.82
CA THR A 99 12.84 -1.92 -21.38
C THR A 99 12.95 -0.56 -22.04
N ILE A 100 11.97 -0.19 -22.87
CA ILE A 100 11.93 1.12 -23.56
C ILE A 100 11.65 2.24 -22.53
N VAL A 101 12.48 3.29 -22.56
CA VAL A 101 12.44 4.45 -21.66
C VAL A 101 11.89 5.67 -22.42
N GLU A 102 10.58 5.72 -22.66
CA GLU A 102 10.01 6.78 -23.52
C GLU A 102 9.87 8.14 -22.83
N ARG A 103 9.60 8.20 -21.52
CA ARG A 103 9.35 9.46 -20.79
C ARG A 103 9.82 9.48 -19.33
N LYS A 104 9.88 8.30 -18.71
CA LYS A 104 10.42 7.96 -17.38
C LYS A 104 10.05 6.51 -17.16
N LEU A 105 11.00 5.65 -16.79
CA LEU A 105 10.62 4.32 -16.30
C LEU A 105 9.64 4.49 -15.15
N ALA A 106 8.60 3.66 -15.15
CA ALA A 106 7.66 3.64 -14.06
C ALA A 106 8.44 3.23 -12.80
N THR A 107 8.48 4.14 -11.81
CA THR A 107 8.27 3.67 -10.44
C THR A 107 6.91 2.98 -10.57
N ASN A 108 6.81 1.65 -10.48
CA ASN A 108 5.57 0.94 -10.80
C ASN A 108 4.42 1.76 -10.20
N LYS A 109 3.54 2.33 -11.04
CA LYS A 109 2.59 3.36 -10.58
C LYS A 109 1.71 2.78 -9.48
N GLN A 110 1.45 1.47 -9.52
CA GLN A 110 0.79 0.76 -8.45
C GLN A 110 1.66 0.73 -7.20
N VAL A 111 2.95 0.41 -7.27
CA VAL A 111 3.87 0.48 -6.12
C VAL A 111 3.98 1.90 -5.56
N ALA A 112 4.19 2.92 -6.39
CA ALA A 112 4.25 4.31 -5.93
C ALA A 112 2.91 4.77 -5.32
N ALA A 113 1.78 4.48 -5.96
CA ALA A 113 0.46 4.81 -5.44
C ALA A 113 0.11 3.99 -4.18
N ILE A 114 0.56 2.73 -4.08
CA ILE A 114 0.44 1.92 -2.88
C ILE A 114 1.29 2.55 -1.77
N LEU A 115 2.53 2.94 -2.05
CA LEU A 115 3.41 3.59 -1.08
C LEU A 115 2.86 4.94 -0.62
N GLU A 116 2.33 5.78 -1.53
CA GLU A 116 1.70 7.06 -1.20
C GLU A 116 0.37 6.88 -0.45
N ARG A 117 -0.50 5.97 -0.89
CA ARG A 117 -1.73 5.63 -0.15
C ARG A 117 -1.41 5.06 1.22
N LEU A 118 -0.31 4.31 1.34
CA LEU A 118 0.18 3.82 2.62
C LEU A 118 0.67 4.96 3.49
N GLU A 119 1.47 5.89 2.96
CA GLU A 119 1.87 7.11 3.66
C GLU A 119 0.64 7.87 4.16
N LEU A 120 -0.41 8.07 3.34
CA LEU A 120 -1.65 8.73 3.77
C LEU A 120 -2.40 7.96 4.86
N LEU A 121 -2.51 6.63 4.73
CA LEU A 121 -3.13 5.77 5.75
C LEU A 121 -2.38 5.80 7.09
N PHE A 122 -1.07 6.07 7.08
CA PHE A 122 -0.24 6.17 8.27
C PHE A 122 -0.07 7.61 8.80
N SER A 123 -0.18 8.62 7.94
CA SER A 123 -0.08 10.04 8.28
C SER A 123 -1.38 10.62 8.86
N ASN A 124 -2.54 10.01 8.57
CA ASN A 124 -3.81 10.36 9.22
C ASN A 124 -3.89 9.86 10.69
N ARG A 125 -2.80 9.99 11.45
CA ARG A 125 -2.84 10.02 12.91
C ARG A 125 -3.38 11.38 13.38
N LYS A 126 -4.67 11.60 13.15
CA LYS A 126 -5.52 12.48 13.96
C LYS A 126 -6.93 11.88 13.97
N TYR A 127 -7.07 10.68 14.55
CA TYR A 127 -8.32 10.33 15.20
C TYR A 127 -8.05 10.46 16.69
N ILE A 128 -8.38 11.66 17.18
CA ILE A 128 -8.50 12.00 18.59
C ILE A 128 -9.60 11.07 19.17
N PRO A 129 -9.39 10.50 20.37
CA PRO A 129 -10.35 9.61 21.04
C PRO A 129 -11.74 10.22 21.19
#